data_AF-A0A2V6L3D0-F1
#
_entry.id   AF-A0A2V6L3D0-F1
#
_cell.length_a   1.000
_cell.length_b   1.000
_cell.length_c   1.000
_cell.angle_alpha   90.00
_cell.angle_beta   90.00
_cell.angle_gamma   90.00
#
_symmetry.space_group_name_H-M   'P 1'
#
loop_
_entity.id
_entity.type
_entity.pdbx_description
1 polymer ?
#
loop_
_entity_poly.entity_id
_entity_poly.type
_entity_poly.pdbx_seq_one_letter_code
_entity_poly.pdbx_strand_id
1 'polypeptide(L)'
;MNTQFVPTKRTRLKRLSKRASYERKIIYQILDEAFICHVGFLCDGQPVVIPTAYGRADDVLYIHGSVASRMLRALADGIPVCVTVTLVDGLVLARSAFHHSMNYRSIVVF
;
A
#
# COMPACT_ATOMS: atom_id res chain seq x y z
N MET A 1 18.04 -3.91 -15.75
CA MET A 1 16.67 -3.85 -15.18
C MET A 1 16.32 -2.40 -14.90
N ASN A 2 15.07 -1.99 -15.14
CA ASN A 2 14.64 -0.62 -14.86
C ASN A 2 14.64 -0.37 -13.34
N THR A 3 15.41 0.61 -12.89
CA THR A 3 15.63 0.89 -11.47
C THR A 3 14.49 1.70 -10.82
N GLN A 4 13.58 2.25 -11.64
CA GLN A 4 12.45 3.04 -11.18
C GLN A 4 11.14 2.66 -11.88
N PHE A 5 10.01 2.85 -11.20
CA PHE A 5 8.68 2.81 -11.82
C PHE A 5 8.34 4.14 -12.46
N VAL A 6 7.66 4.11 -13.61
CA VAL A 6 7.19 5.32 -14.28
C VAL A 6 5.89 5.79 -13.61
N PRO A 7 5.82 7.00 -13.02
CA PRO A 7 4.62 7.47 -12.35
C PRO A 7 3.49 7.75 -13.35
N THR A 8 2.31 7.17 -13.09
CA THR A 8 1.11 7.39 -13.89
C THR A 8 0.25 8.50 -13.29
N LYS A 9 -0.88 8.83 -13.93
CA LYS A 9 -1.88 9.74 -13.32
C LYS A 9 -2.40 9.20 -11.97
N ARG A 10 -2.47 7.87 -11.80
CA ARG A 10 -3.00 7.19 -10.60
C ARG A 10 -1.97 7.13 -9.46
N THR A 11 -0.68 6.97 -9.78
CA THR A 11 0.38 6.78 -8.78
C THR A 11 1.18 8.05 -8.45
N ARG A 12 0.99 9.15 -9.19
CA ARG A 12 1.72 10.41 -8.95
C ARG A 12 1.25 11.10 -7.66
N LEU A 13 2.13 11.16 -6.66
CA LEU A 13 1.89 11.92 -5.43
C LEU A 13 1.80 13.43 -5.70
N LYS A 14 0.72 14.08 -5.23
CA LYS A 14 0.48 15.52 -5.42
C LYS A 14 0.92 16.35 -4.20
N ARG A 15 0.41 16.03 -3.02
CA ARG A 15 0.73 16.75 -1.77
C ARG A 15 2.07 16.28 -1.23
N LEU A 16 2.94 17.23 -0.84
CA LEU A 16 4.30 16.94 -0.38
C LEU A 16 5.08 16.04 -1.37
N SER A 17 4.98 16.33 -2.67
CA SER A 17 5.53 15.52 -3.76
C SER A 17 7.01 15.17 -3.62
N LYS A 18 7.80 16.02 -2.93
CA LYS A 18 9.20 15.76 -2.57
C LYS A 18 9.41 14.50 -1.71
N ARG A 19 8.35 13.97 -1.08
CA ARG A 19 8.37 12.73 -0.30
C ARG A 19 8.13 11.47 -1.14
N ALA A 20 7.80 11.60 -2.43
CA ALA A 20 7.62 10.45 -3.29
C ALA A 20 8.96 9.83 -3.68
N SER A 21 9.08 8.51 -3.57
CA SER A 21 10.10 7.74 -4.26
C SER A 21 9.43 6.74 -5.18
N TYR A 22 9.97 6.60 -6.40
CA TYR A 22 9.56 5.59 -7.37
C TYR A 22 10.68 4.58 -7.64
N GLU A 23 11.72 4.60 -6.80
CA GLU A 23 12.83 3.66 -6.89
C GLU A 23 12.39 2.27 -6.48
N ARG A 24 12.58 1.31 -7.38
CA ARG A 24 12.18 -0.09 -7.19
C ARG A 24 12.77 -0.67 -5.91
N LYS A 25 14.05 -0.35 -5.63
CA LYS A 25 14.75 -0.79 -4.42
C LYS A 25 14.04 -0.32 -3.14
N ILE A 26 13.70 0.97 -3.04
CA ILE A 26 13.05 1.54 -1.85
C ILE A 26 11.65 0.94 -1.68
N ILE A 27 10.89 0.83 -2.78
CA ILE A 27 9.54 0.25 -2.75
C ILE A 27 9.59 -1.20 -2.26
N TYR A 28 10.53 -2.00 -2.79
CA TYR A 28 10.64 -3.42 -2.45
C TYR A 28 11.09 -3.62 -1.01
N GLN A 29 12.03 -2.82 -0.53
CA GLN A 29 12.45 -2.87 0.87
C GLN A 29 11.29 -2.58 1.83
N ILE A 30 10.45 -1.58 1.55
CA ILE A 30 9.28 -1.29 2.38
C ILE A 30 8.26 -2.44 2.32
N LEU A 31 8.04 -3.01 1.13
CA LEU A 31 7.15 -4.16 0.96
C LEU A 31 7.68 -5.44 1.64
N ASP A 32 8.99 -5.61 1.77
CA ASP A 32 9.58 -6.78 2.42
C ASP A 32 9.63 -6.65 3.94
N GLU A 33 9.69 -5.41 4.45
CA GLU A 33 9.69 -5.10 5.87
C GLU A 33 8.28 -5.14 6.49
N ALA A 34 7.24 -4.84 5.71
CA ALA A 34 5.84 -4.89 6.19
C ALA A 34 5.24 -6.29 6.08
N PHE A 35 4.65 -6.80 7.17
CA PHE A 35 3.92 -8.08 7.19
C PHE A 35 2.42 -7.95 6.93
N ILE A 36 1.85 -6.77 7.20
CA ILE A 36 0.42 -6.50 7.10
C ILE A 36 0.18 -5.51 5.97
N CYS A 37 -0.76 -5.84 5.09
CA CYS A 37 -1.34 -4.91 4.13
C CYS A 37 -2.81 -4.68 4.42
N HIS A 38 -3.35 -3.61 3.85
CA HIS A 38 -4.76 -3.26 3.83
C HIS A 38 -5.24 -3.33 2.39
N VAL A 39 -6.18 -4.23 2.13
CA VAL A 39 -6.74 -4.48 0.80
C VAL A 39 -8.05 -3.73 0.67
N GLY A 40 -8.04 -2.64 -0.10
CA GLY A 40 -9.19 -1.84 -0.45
C GLY A 40 -9.81 -2.29 -1.77
N PHE A 41 -11.11 -2.60 -1.78
CA PHE A 41 -11.84 -3.03 -2.97
C PHE A 41 -13.33 -2.65 -2.86
N LEU A 42 -14.06 -2.74 -3.97
CA LEU A 42 -15.51 -2.55 -3.98
C LEU A 42 -16.20 -3.91 -3.82
N CYS A 43 -17.15 -3.99 -2.90
CA CYS A 43 -18.00 -5.16 -2.70
C CYS A 43 -19.43 -4.68 -2.50
N ASP A 44 -20.38 -5.20 -3.26
CA ASP A 44 -21.80 -4.83 -3.17
C ASP A 44 -22.03 -3.30 -3.25
N GLY A 45 -21.25 -2.62 -4.10
CA GLY A 45 -21.29 -1.16 -4.29
C GLY A 45 -20.68 -0.33 -3.14
N GLN A 46 -20.11 -0.97 -2.11
CA GLN A 46 -19.50 -0.30 -0.97
C GLN A 46 -17.98 -0.48 -0.97
N PRO A 47 -17.19 0.56 -0.59
CA PRO A 47 -15.76 0.40 -0.37
C PRO A 47 -15.52 -0.39 0.92
N VAL A 48 -14.70 -1.43 0.83
CA VAL A 48 -14.29 -2.26 1.97
C VAL A 48 -12.77 -2.28 2.04
N VAL A 49 -12.22 -2.25 3.26
CA VAL A 49 -10.79 -2.37 3.52
C VAL A 49 -10.56 -3.49 4.52
N ILE A 50 -9.81 -4.51 4.12
CA ILE A 50 -9.52 -5.69 4.96
C ILE A 50 -8.01 -5.74 5.27
N PRO A 51 -7.60 -5.74 6.55
CA PRO A 51 -6.22 -6.01 6.91
C PRO A 51 -5.92 -7.51 6.76
N THR A 52 -4.79 -7.85 6.15
CA THR A 52 -4.35 -9.24 5.99
C THR A 52 -2.83 -9.33 5.84
N ALA A 53 -2.28 -10.52 6.08
CA ALA A 53 -0.88 -10.80 5.78
C ALA A 53 -0.68 -10.98 4.26
N TYR A 54 0.49 -10.60 3.77
CA TYR A 54 0.90 -10.80 2.39
C TYR A 54 2.36 -11.23 2.30
N GLY A 55 2.77 -11.67 1.12
CA GLY A 55 4.18 -11.86 0.77
C GLY A 55 4.48 -11.26 -0.59
N ARG A 56 5.72 -10.84 -0.83
CA ARG A 56 6.20 -10.42 -2.14
C ARG A 56 7.17 -11.47 -2.68
N ALA A 57 7.01 -11.86 -3.94
CA ALA A 57 8.05 -12.56 -4.70
C ALA A 57 8.20 -11.85 -6.04
N ASP A 58 9.43 -11.44 -6.35
CA ASP A 58 9.74 -10.61 -7.52
C ASP A 58 8.81 -9.37 -7.61
N ASP A 59 8.07 -9.25 -8.71
CA ASP A 59 7.18 -8.12 -8.97
C ASP A 59 5.71 -8.41 -8.56
N VAL A 60 5.46 -9.47 -7.79
CA VAL A 60 4.12 -9.96 -7.45
C VAL A 60 3.87 -9.93 -5.94
N LEU A 61 2.72 -9.40 -5.54
CA LEU A 61 2.18 -9.51 -4.18
C LEU A 61 1.19 -10.66 -4.09
N TYR A 62 1.40 -11.54 -3.12
CA TYR A 62 0.57 -12.69 -2.80
C TYR A 62 -0.22 -12.42 -1.53
N ILE A 63 -1.53 -12.64 -1.59
CA ILE A 63 -2.44 -12.60 -0.45
C ILE A 63 -3.11 -13.97 -0.37
N HIS A 64 -3.40 -14.45 0.84
CA HIS A 64 -4.06 -15.73 1.07
C HIS A 64 -5.27 -15.58 2.00
N GLY A 65 -6.02 -16.66 2.15
CA GLY A 65 -7.20 -16.71 3.01
C GLY A 65 -8.12 -17.87 2.63
N SER A 66 -9.28 -17.92 3.28
CA SER A 66 -10.30 -18.95 3.00
C SER A 66 -10.94 -18.76 1.62
N VAL A 67 -11.21 -19.86 0.91
CA VAL A 67 -12.01 -19.86 -0.34
C VAL A 67 -13.44 -19.35 -0.15
N ALA A 68 -13.94 -19.33 1.10
CA ALA A 68 -15.22 -18.72 1.46
C ALA A 68 -15.11 -17.21 1.73
N SER A 69 -13.91 -16.64 1.73
CA SER A 69 -13.69 -15.21 1.98
C SER A 69 -14.35 -14.37 0.90
N ARG A 70 -15.19 -13.43 1.34
CA ARG A 70 -15.81 -12.42 0.46
C ARG A 70 -14.74 -11.61 -0.29
N MET A 71 -13.64 -11.26 0.38
CA MET A 71 -12.52 -10.55 -0.25
C MET A 71 -11.91 -11.38 -1.38
N LEU A 72 -11.57 -12.64 -1.14
CA LEU A 72 -10.91 -13.45 -2.18
C LEU A 72 -11.84 -13.78 -3.34
N ARG A 73 -13.13 -14.00 -3.10
CA ARG A 73 -14.12 -14.16 -4.17
C ARG A 73 -14.23 -12.90 -5.04
N ALA A 74 -14.39 -11.73 -4.43
CA ALA A 74 -14.47 -10.47 -5.15
C ALA A 74 -13.19 -10.19 -5.96
N LEU A 75 -12.01 -10.43 -5.39
CA LEU A 75 -10.72 -10.26 -6.07
C LEU A 75 -10.52 -11.27 -7.20
N ALA A 76 -11.02 -12.50 -7.07
CA ALA A 76 -10.96 -13.52 -8.11
C ALA A 76 -11.75 -13.14 -9.37
N ASP A 77 -12.78 -12.29 -9.23
CA ASP A 77 -13.53 -11.71 -10.36
C ASP A 77 -12.74 -10.62 -11.11
N GLY A 78 -11.50 -10.32 -10.69
CA GLY A 78 -10.61 -9.37 -11.37
C GLY A 78 -10.98 -7.91 -11.15
N ILE A 79 -11.74 -7.60 -10.10
CA ILE A 79 -12.11 -6.22 -9.78
C ILE A 79 -10.88 -5.36 -9.47
N PRO A 80 -10.95 -4.02 -9.69
CA PRO A 80 -9.90 -3.12 -9.23
C PRO A 80 -9.67 -3.23 -7.73
N VAL A 81 -8.40 -3.33 -7.34
CA VAL A 81 -7.96 -3.42 -5.95
C VAL A 81 -6.94 -2.34 -5.65
N CYS A 82 -6.83 -1.96 -4.38
CA CYS A 82 -5.79 -1.12 -3.83
C CYS A 82 -5.15 -1.85 -2.66
N VAL A 83 -3.84 -2.10 -2.70
CA VAL A 83 -3.12 -2.71 -1.58
C VAL A 83 -2.23 -1.64 -0.96
N THR A 84 -2.44 -1.37 0.32
CA THR A 84 -1.67 -0.37 1.07
C THR A 84 -0.88 -1.01 2.20
N VAL A 85 0.39 -0.68 2.31
CA VAL A 85 1.24 -1.04 3.45
C VAL A 85 1.77 0.23 4.09
N THR A 86 1.88 0.24 5.42
CA THR A 86 2.36 1.38 6.18
C THR A 86 3.24 0.90 7.33
N LEU A 87 4.43 1.49 7.44
CA LEU A 87 5.34 1.34 8.57
C LEU A 87 5.43 2.70 9.26
N VAL A 88 5.09 2.74 10.55
CA VAL A 88 5.22 3.94 11.38
C VAL A 88 6.58 3.86 12.09
N ASP A 89 7.46 4.79 11.74
CA ASP A 89 8.84 4.83 12.23
C ASP A 89 8.98 5.72 13.48
N GLY A 90 7.98 6.56 13.78
CA GLY A 90 7.95 7.34 15.01
C GLY A 90 6.97 8.50 14.99
N LEU A 91 6.70 9.06 16.17
CA LEU A 91 5.89 10.26 16.34
C LEU A 91 6.75 11.51 16.23
N VAL A 92 6.24 12.54 15.56
CA VAL A 92 6.87 13.86 15.49
C VAL A 92 6.11 14.79 16.44
N LEU A 93 6.74 15.11 17.58
CA LEU A 93 6.19 16.04 18.56
C LEU A 93 6.74 17.46 18.32
N ALA A 94 5.85 18.39 18.00
CA ALA A 94 6.18 19.78 17.72
C ALA A 94 5.58 20.73 18.77
N ARG A 95 5.99 22.00 18.73
CA ARG A 95 5.48 23.05 19.65
C ARG A 95 4.06 23.51 19.35
N SER A 96 3.56 23.27 18.13
CA SER A 96 2.21 23.62 17.70
C SER A 96 1.50 22.37 17.21
N ALA A 97 0.20 22.26 17.52
CA ALA A 97 -0.63 21.13 17.15
C ALA A 97 -0.62 20.87 15.63
N PHE A 98 -0.57 21.92 14.82
CA PHE A 98 -0.51 21.83 13.35
C PHE A 98 0.77 21.18 12.80
N HIS A 99 1.82 21.08 13.61
CA HIS A 99 3.10 20.50 13.20
C HIS A 99 3.36 19.11 13.80
N HIS A 100 2.43 18.58 14.60
CA HIS A 100 2.48 17.17 14.97
C HIS A 100 2.32 16.29 13.74
N SER A 101 3.08 15.20 13.71
CA SER A 101 3.05 14.27 12.59
C SER A 101 3.58 12.89 12.98
N MET A 102 3.84 12.07 11.98
CA MET A 102 4.51 10.78 12.09
C MET A 102 5.59 10.70 11.02
N ASN A 103 6.73 10.12 11.38
CA ASN A 103 7.63 9.54 10.41
C ASN A 103 7.02 8.20 9.98
N TYR A 104 6.72 8.05 8.71
CA TYR A 104 6.19 6.80 8.16
C TYR A 104 6.68 6.58 6.74
N ARG A 105 6.69 5.31 6.36
CA ARG A 105 6.91 4.83 5.00
C ARG A 105 5.65 4.08 4.59
N SER A 106 5.16 4.31 3.38
CA SER A 106 3.99 3.58 2.87
C SER A 106 4.08 3.38 1.38
N ILE A 107 3.48 2.27 0.92
CA ILE A 107 3.33 1.94 -0.50
C ILE A 107 1.86 1.70 -0.78
N VAL A 108 1.39 2.24 -1.90
CA VAL A 108 0.03 2.03 -2.42
C VAL A 108 0.15 1.40 -3.81
N VAL A 109 -0.34 0.17 -3.94
CA VAL A 109 -0.32 -0.64 -5.17
C VAL A 109 -1.73 -0.71 -5.75
N PHE A 110 -1.84 -0.70 -7.07
CA PHE A 110 -3.07 -0.45 -7.82
C PHE A 110 -3.22 -1.33 -9.06
#